data_AF-A0A9D6R6L3-F1
#
_entry.id   AF-A0A9D6R6L3-F1
#
_cell.length_a   1.000
_cell.length_b   1.000
_cell.length_c   1.000
_cell.angle_alpha   90.00
_cell.angle_beta   90.00
_cell.angle_gamma   90.00
#
_symmetry.space_group_name_H-M   'P 1'
#
loop_
_entity.id
_entity.type
_entity.pdbx_description
1 polymer ?
#
loop_
_entity_poly.entity_id
_entity_poly.type
_entity_poly.pdbx_seq_one_letter_code
_entity_poly.pdbx_strand_id
1 'polypeptide(L)' 'MVEVPRDALSPEALRGVIEEYVTRAGTDYGAQERTIEEKIADVERQLERGEAVIVFDTNTVMTNIVPVREPAT' A
#
# COMPACT_ATOMS: atom_id res chain seq x y z
N MET A 1 -16.00 -2.57 -2.59
CA MET A 1 -14.75 -1.79 -2.60
C MET A 1 -14.80 -0.81 -3.76
N VAL A 2 -14.28 0.39 -3.56
CA VAL A 2 -14.20 1.46 -4.56
C VAL A 2 -12.72 1.84 -4.70
N GLU A 3 -12.23 1.93 -5.93
CA GLU A 3 -10.86 2.42 -6.18
C GLU A 3 -10.77 3.91 -5.87
N VAL A 4 -9.73 4.30 -5.14
CA VAL A 4 -9.47 5.68 -4.76
C VAL A 4 -8.21 6.14 -5.50
N PRO A 5 -8.29 7.16 -6.37
CA PRO A 5 -7.10 7.74 -6.98
C PRO A 5 -6.15 8.22 -5.89
N ARG A 6 -4.86 7.91 -6.02
CA ARG A 6 -3.85 8.31 -5.02
C ARG A 6 -3.85 9.83 -4.78
N ASP A 7 -4.09 10.62 -5.83
CA ASP A 7 -4.06 12.08 -5.79
C ASP A 7 -5.33 12.67 -5.15
N ALA A 8 -6.31 11.83 -4.80
CA ALA A 8 -7.48 12.23 -4.01
C ALA A 8 -7.21 12.20 -2.49
N LEU A 9 -6.09 11.62 -2.05
CA LEU A 9 -5.66 11.62 -0.65
C LEU A 9 -4.68 12.76 -0.38
N SER A 10 -4.69 13.29 0.84
CA SER A 10 -3.61 14.16 1.28
C SER A 10 -2.29 13.36 1.38
N PRO A 11 -1.12 14.01 1.29
CA PRO A 11 0.17 13.33 1.45
C PRO A 11 0.27 12.53 2.77
N GLU A 12 -0.29 13.07 3.85
CA GLU A 12 -0.31 12.43 5.17
C GLU A 12 -1.21 11.20 5.17
N ALA A 13 -2.40 11.29 4.57
CA ALA A 13 -3.33 10.17 4.46
C ALA A 13 -2.77 9.05 3.57
N LEU A 14 -2.17 9.41 2.43
CA LEU A 14 -1.51 8.47 1.54
C LEU A 14 -0.38 7.74 2.27
N ARG A 15 0.50 8.48 2.96
CA ARG A 15 1.60 7.90 3.74
C ARG A 15 1.09 6.96 4.82
N GLY A 16 0.03 7.33 5.56
CA GLY A 16 -0.53 6.49 6.62
C GLY A 16 -1.09 5.17 6.08
N VAL A 17 -1.76 5.20 4.94
CA VAL A 17 -2.28 3.98 4.28
C VAL A 17 -1.12 3.07 3.82
N ILE A 18 -0.05 3.65 3.26
CA ILE A 18 1.14 2.90 2.84
C ILE A 18 1.86 2.29 4.06
N GLU A 19 2.02 3.06 5.13
CA GLU A 19 2.65 2.60 6.36
C GLU A 19 1.88 1.44 7.00
N GLU A 20 0.54 1.54 7.08
CA GLU A 20 -0.32 0.45 7.54
C GLU A 20 -0.16 -0.81 6.67
N TYR A 21 -0.09 -0.65 5.35
CA TYR A 21 0.08 -1.75 4.42
C TYR A 21 1.44 -2.48 4.60
N VAL A 22 2.55 -1.73 4.66
CA VAL A 22 3.89 -2.32 4.79
C VAL A 22 4.16 -2.90 6.18
N THR A 23 3.52 -2.38 7.23
CA THR A 23 3.65 -2.91 8.60
C THR A 23 2.85 -4.19 8.78
N ARG A 24 1.67 -4.32 8.15
CA ARG A 24 0.88 -5.56 8.15
C ARG A 24 1.54 -6.72 7.41
N ALA A 25 2.32 -6.44 6.37
CA ALA A 25 3.10 -7.44 5.66
C ALA A 25 4.31 -7.97 6.48
N GLY A 26 4.59 -7.38 7.65
CA GLY A 26 5.76 -7.66 8.47
C GLY A 26 5.68 -8.96 9.29
N THR A 27 5.99 -10.09 8.66
CA THR A 27 6.59 -11.25 9.34
C THR A 27 7.89 -11.64 8.63
N ASP A 28 8.90 -10.78 8.67
CA ASP A 28 10.18 -11.10 8.01
C ASP A 28 11.37 -10.60 8.86
N TYR A 29 11.47 -11.13 10.09
CA TYR A 29 12.66 -10.95 10.92
C TYR A 29 13.84 -11.72 10.29
N GLY A 30 14.58 -11.06 9.39
CA GLY A 30 15.74 -11.61 8.70
C GLY A 30 16.84 -10.55 8.57
N ALA A 31 18.11 -10.95 8.70
CA ALA A 31 19.27 -10.07 8.95
C ALA A 31 19.62 -9.00 7.88
N GLN A 32 18.76 -8.77 6.88
CA GLN A 32 18.85 -7.69 5.90
C GLN A 32 17.43 -7.14 5.59
N GLU A 33 16.70 -6.68 6.61
CA GLU A 33 15.41 -6.02 6.40
C GLU A 33 15.62 -4.63 5.79
N ARG A 34 15.00 -4.38 4.62
CA ARG A 34 14.79 -3.01 4.11
C ARG A 34 14.09 -2.19 5.19
N THR A 35 14.49 -0.93 5.33
CA THR A 35 13.86 -0.03 6.31
C THR A 35 12.39 0.20 5.96
N ILE A 36 11.60 0.63 6.94
CA ILE A 36 10.19 0.98 6.71
C ILE A 36 10.09 2.04 5.61
N GLU A 37 11.01 3.02 5.60
CA GLU A 37 11.08 4.08 4.61
C GLU A 37 11.35 3.55 3.19
N GLU A 38 12.22 2.55 3.05
CA GLU A 38 12.48 1.90 1.76
C GLU A 38 11.24 1.16 1.26
N LYS A 39 10.53 0.45 2.16
CA LYS A 39 9.28 -0.24 1.84
C LYS A 39 8.17 0.76 1.46
N ILE A 40 8.06 1.89 2.16
CA ILE A 40 7.13 2.97 1.81
C ILE A 40 7.44 3.48 0.40
N ALA A 41 8.70 3.81 0.11
CA ALA A 41 9.10 4.33 -1.19
C ALA A 41 8.87 3.32 -2.33
N ASP A 42 9.00 2.02 -2.07
CA ASP A 42 8.67 0.96 -3.03
C ASP A 42 7.18 0.95 -3.37
N VAL A 43 6.30 1.07 -2.36
CA VAL A 43 4.84 1.08 -2.56
C VAL A 43 4.41 2.36 -3.26
N GLU A 44 4.97 3.52 -2.92
CA GLU A 44 4.72 4.78 -3.65
C GLU A 44 5.01 4.61 -5.15
N ARG A 45 6.15 4.02 -5.51
CA ARG A 45 6.49 3.74 -6.92
C ARG A 45 5.52 2.77 -7.60
N GLN A 46 5.01 1.77 -6.87
CA GLN A 46 4.02 0.83 -7.42
C GLN A 46 2.68 1.52 -7.70
N LEU A 47 2.23 2.38 -6.78
CA LEU A 47 1.06 3.22 -6.99
C LEU A 47 1.28 4.19 -8.16
N GLU A 48 2.51 4.69 -8.34
CA GLU A 48 2.86 5.55 -9.47
C GLU A 48 2.81 4.86 -10.82
N ARG A 49 3.21 3.59 -10.87
CA ARG A 49 3.23 2.79 -12.09
C ARG A 49 1.90 2.10 -12.39
N GLY A 50 0.92 2.21 -11.49
CA GLY A 50 -0.33 1.46 -11.57
C GLY A 50 -0.15 -0.05 -11.36
N GLU A 51 0.93 -0.45 -10.67
CA GLU A 51 1.20 -1.83 -10.27
C GLU A 51 0.41 -2.21 -9.01
N ALA A 52 -0.02 -1.21 -8.23
CA ALA A 52 -0.94 -1.33 -7.10
C ALA A 52 -1.96 -0.19 -7.14
N VAL A 53 -3.11 -0.39 -6.49
CA VAL A 53 -4.17 0.61 -6.34
C VAL A 53 -4.65 0.71 -4.91
N ILE A 54 -5.17 1.89 -4.56
CA ILE A 54 -5.81 2.12 -3.26
C ILE A 54 -7.29 1.77 -3.39
N VAL A 55 -7.79 0.96 -2.46
CA VAL A 55 -9.18 0.57 -2.38
C VAL A 55 -9.79 1.01 -1.05
N PHE A 56 -11.01 1.53 -1.12
CA PHE A 56 -11.82 1.83 0.04
C PHE A 56 -12.96 0.81 0.14
N ASP A 57 -13.03 0.09 1.24
CA ASP A 57 -14.17 -0.78 1.55
C ASP A 57 -15.23 0.02 2.29
N THR A 58 -16.36 0.27 1.61
CA THR A 58 -17.50 1.00 2.16
C THR A 58 -18.22 0.26 3.28
N ASN A 59 -18.05 -1.06 3.41
CA ASN A 59 -18.70 -1.85 4.46
C ASN A 59 -17.92 -1.78 5.78
N THR A 60 -16.59 -1.82 5.70
CA THR A 60 -15.72 -1.76 6.88
C THR A 60 -15.19 -0.35 7.15
N VAL A 61 -15.38 0.59 6.20
CA VAL A 61 -14.85 1.96 6.26
C VAL A 61 -13.32 1.94 6.41
N MET A 62 -12.67 1.04 5.69
CA MET A 62 -11.22 0.85 5.72
C MET A 62 -10.61 1.13 4.36
N THR A 63 -9.43 1.72 4.36
CA THR A 63 -8.60 1.90 3.17
C THR A 63 -7.49 0.86 3.17
N ASN A 64 -7.21 0.26 2.01
CA ASN A 64 -6.11 -0.68 1.84
C ASN A 64 -5.45 -0.52 0.47
N ILE A 65 -4.29 -1.12 0.29
CA ILE A 65 -3.58 -1.21 -1.00
C ILE A 65 -3.67 -2.65 -1.50
N VAL A 66 -3.93 -2.81 -2.80
CA VAL A 66 -3.97 -4.12 -3.46
C VAL A 66 -3.12 -4.09 -4.73
N PRO A 67 -2.32 -5.14 -5.02
CA PRO A 67 -1.59 -5.24 -6.29
C PRO A 67 -2.57 -5.46 -7.45
N VAL A 68 -2.34 -4.81 -8.60
CA VAL A 68 -3.18 -4.94 -9.81
C VAL A 68 -3.00 -6.30 -10.49
N ARG A 69 -1.88 -6.97 -10.23
CA ARG A 69 -1.66 -8.36 -10.62
C ARG A 69 -1.46 -9.19 -9.35
N GLU A 70 -2.44 -10.01 -8.99
CA GLU A 70 -2.11 -11.19 -8.20
C GLU A 70 -1.21 -12.08 -9.08
N PRO A 71 -0.03 -12.52 -8.63
CA PRO A 71 0.68 -13.57 -9.36
C PRO A 71 -0.28 -14.76 -9.46
N ALA A 72 -0.50 -15.24 -10.69
CA ALA A 72 -1.27 -16.45 -10.94
C ALA A 72 -0.78 -17.55 -9.99
N THR A 73 -1.65 -18.00 -9.09
CA THR A 73 -1.47 -19.25 -8.35
C THR A 73 -1.99 -20.39 -9.21
#